data_AF-A0A920VHF9-F1
#
_entry.id   AF-A0A920VHF9-F1
#
_cell.length_a   1.000
_cell.length_b   1.000
_cell.length_c   1.000
_cell.angle_alpha   90.00
_cell.angle_beta   90.00
_cell.angle_gamma   90.00
#
_symmetry.space_group_name_H-M   'P 1'
#
loop_
_entity.id
_entity.type
_entity.pdbx_description
1 polymer ?
#
loop_
_entity_poly.entity_id
_entity_poly.type
_entity_poly.pdbx_seq_one_letter_code
_entity_poly.pdbx_strand_id
1 'polypeptide(L)'
;MTPILAGEATLAAQICNATCTGHDPALVPYPYDPDRSVELLAAAAADGVPVDMEINLVSREAVFPRSEEVIQAVQAMLPEVGFSVSTNFYDPETFGQMVVQNWKDVPEDRNLVIIHGHGNEIFDMATSYQYYYSCEGILSVYCNEEAEGPPGTRPCHSKAMLATTSLSR
;
A
#
# COMPACT_ATOMS: atom_id res chain seq x y z
N MET A 1 -4.54 1.44 28.04
CA MET A 1 -5.31 1.35 26.78
C MET A 1 -4.79 0.15 26.03
N THR A 2 -5.65 -0.81 25.67
CA THR A 2 -5.23 -2.02 24.95
C THR A 2 -5.17 -1.71 23.44
N PRO A 3 -4.08 -2.04 22.74
CA PRO A 3 -3.99 -1.82 21.29
C PRO A 3 -5.06 -2.62 20.53
N ILE A 4 -5.44 -2.15 19.34
CA ILE A 4 -6.48 -2.77 18.50
C ILE A 4 -6.13 -4.22 18.16
N LEU A 5 -4.86 -4.56 17.99
CA LEU A 5 -4.45 -5.94 17.69
C LEU A 5 -3.91 -6.67 18.93
N ALA A 6 -4.26 -6.22 20.13
CA ALA A 6 -3.89 -6.83 21.41
C ALA A 6 -2.38 -7.05 21.67
N GLY A 7 -1.50 -6.44 20.85
CA GLY A 7 -0.05 -6.64 20.93
C GLY A 7 0.45 -7.82 20.09
N GLU A 8 -0.44 -8.46 19.32
CA GLU A 8 -0.16 -9.64 18.48
C GLU A 8 0.28 -9.27 17.05
N ALA A 9 0.61 -8.00 16.82
CA ALA A 9 1.02 -7.48 15.53
C ALA A 9 2.32 -6.67 15.64
N THR A 10 3.15 -6.76 14.61
CA THR A 10 4.38 -5.98 14.47
C THR A 10 4.23 -4.94 13.38
N LEU A 11 4.79 -3.75 13.58
CA LEU A 11 4.85 -2.72 12.54
C LEU A 11 5.62 -3.24 11.32
N ALA A 12 5.08 -3.01 10.13
CA ALA A 12 5.68 -3.43 8.87
C ALA A 12 6.30 -2.24 8.14
N ALA A 13 7.48 -2.44 7.55
CA ALA A 13 8.13 -1.49 6.65
C ALA A 13 8.02 -1.90 5.17
N GLN A 14 7.61 -3.14 4.90
CA GLN A 14 7.51 -3.73 3.58
C GLN A 14 6.46 -4.84 3.58
N ILE A 15 5.99 -5.26 2.39
CA ILE A 15 4.90 -6.24 2.24
C ILE A 15 5.27 -7.66 2.75
N CYS A 16 6.56 -7.98 2.79
CA CYS A 16 7.07 -9.26 3.25
C CYS A 16 7.73 -9.18 4.63
N ASN A 17 7.42 -10.14 5.51
CA ASN A 17 8.04 -10.24 6.84
C ASN A 17 9.50 -10.73 6.77
N ALA A 18 10.18 -10.75 7.92
CA ALA A 18 11.60 -11.09 8.03
C ALA A 18 11.97 -12.55 7.65
N THR A 19 10.98 -13.44 7.49
CA THR A 19 11.23 -14.84 7.09
C THR A 19 11.27 -15.01 5.57
N CYS A 20 10.88 -13.97 4.82
CA CYS A 20 10.82 -13.99 3.37
C CYS A 20 12.21 -13.77 2.72
N THR A 21 12.52 -14.54 1.67
CA THR A 21 13.65 -14.26 0.78
C THR A 21 13.42 -12.94 0.05
N GLY A 22 14.39 -12.03 0.14
CA GLY A 22 14.29 -10.67 -0.41
C GLY A 22 13.79 -9.61 0.57
N HIS A 23 13.56 -9.96 1.84
CA HIS A 23 13.32 -8.99 2.90
C HIS A 23 14.54 -8.08 3.12
N ASP A 24 14.31 -6.77 3.17
CA ASP A 24 15.35 -5.79 3.50
C ASP A 24 15.22 -5.33 4.97
N PRO A 25 16.14 -5.72 5.87
CA PRO A 25 16.09 -5.33 7.28
C PRO A 25 16.48 -3.87 7.54
N ALA A 26 16.98 -3.14 6.53
CA ALA A 26 17.31 -1.72 6.66
C ALA A 26 16.09 -0.81 6.51
N LEU A 27 14.99 -1.32 5.93
CA LEU A 27 13.73 -0.58 5.82
C LEU A 27 13.08 -0.42 7.20
N VAL A 28 12.71 0.81 7.52
CA VAL A 28 12.02 1.16 8.77
C VAL A 28 10.59 1.61 8.48
N PRO A 29 9.62 1.33 9.36
CA PRO A 29 8.25 1.84 9.20
C PRO A 29 8.24 3.37 9.16
N TYR A 30 7.33 3.95 8.37
CA TYR A 30 7.11 5.38 8.41
C TYR A 30 6.67 5.82 9.81
N PRO A 31 7.23 6.92 10.35
CA PRO A 31 6.81 7.45 11.64
C PRO A 31 5.39 8.00 11.55
N TYR A 32 4.67 7.95 12.66
CA TYR A 32 3.40 8.65 12.79
C TYR A 32 3.66 10.16 13.00
N ASP A 33 3.35 10.96 11.98
CA ASP A 33 3.57 12.41 11.98
C ASP A 33 2.41 13.13 11.24
N PRO A 34 1.34 13.49 11.97
CA PRO A 34 0.19 14.20 11.39
C PRO A 34 0.54 15.59 10.85
N ASP A 35 1.43 16.31 11.53
CA ASP A 35 1.86 17.65 11.11
C ASP A 35 2.54 17.58 9.74
N ARG A 36 3.45 16.61 9.56
CA ARG A 36 4.10 16.37 8.27
C ARG A 36 3.12 15.95 7.18
N SER A 37 2.06 15.22 7.54
CA SER A 37 1.02 14.82 6.60
C SER A 37 0.23 16.02 6.08
N VAL A 38 -0.10 16.99 6.94
CA VAL A 38 -0.72 18.27 6.55
C VAL A 38 0.19 19.07 5.61
N GLU A 39 1.48 19.13 5.89
CA GLU A 39 2.45 19.80 5.02
C GLU A 39 2.52 19.18 3.62
N LEU A 40 2.55 17.84 3.54
CA LEU A 40 2.60 17.11 2.27
C LEU A 40 1.32 17.30 1.46
N LEU A 41 0.16 17.30 2.11
CA LEU A 41 -1.12 17.54 1.46
C LEU A 41 -1.18 18.94 0.84
N ALA A 42 -0.71 19.96 1.57
CA ALA A 42 -0.64 21.33 1.06
C ALA A 42 0.35 21.47 -0.12
N ALA A 43 1.50 20.78 -0.06
CA ALA A 43 2.47 20.78 -1.15
C ALA A 43 1.90 20.12 -2.41
N ALA A 44 1.24 18.97 -2.28
CA ALA A 44 0.58 18.30 -3.40
C ALA A 44 -0.51 19.18 -4.05
N ALA A 45 -1.31 19.88 -3.25
CA ALA A 45 -2.29 20.84 -3.75
C ALA A 45 -1.64 21.99 -4.53
N ALA A 46 -0.50 22.51 -4.04
CA ALA A 46 0.26 23.56 -4.71
C ALA A 46 0.85 23.10 -6.06
N ASP A 47 1.19 21.81 -6.16
CA ASP A 47 1.64 21.17 -7.41
C ASP A 47 0.49 20.80 -8.36
N GLY A 48 -0.76 21.13 -8.00
CA GLY A 48 -1.95 20.93 -8.84
C GLY A 48 -2.55 19.53 -8.74
N VAL A 49 -2.17 18.72 -7.76
CA VAL A 49 -2.78 17.41 -7.50
C VAL A 49 -4.21 17.61 -6.99
N PRO A 50 -5.21 16.88 -7.50
CA PRO A 50 -6.59 16.93 -6.99
C PRO A 50 -6.70 16.22 -5.64
N VAL A 51 -6.45 16.97 -4.56
CA VAL A 51 -6.40 16.43 -3.18
C VAL A 51 -7.74 16.49 -2.44
N ASP A 52 -8.77 17.08 -3.04
CA ASP A 52 -10.10 17.28 -2.46
C ASP A 52 -11.08 16.14 -2.76
N MET A 53 -10.66 15.17 -3.58
CA MET A 53 -11.44 13.98 -3.88
C MET A 53 -11.67 13.14 -2.62
N GLU A 54 -12.92 12.72 -2.37
CA GLU A 54 -13.23 11.86 -1.24
C GLU A 54 -12.61 10.47 -1.43
N ILE A 55 -11.81 10.04 -0.45
CA ILE A 55 -11.22 8.70 -0.41
C ILE A 55 -12.33 7.70 -0.09
N ASN A 56 -12.47 6.69 -0.94
CA ASN A 56 -13.25 5.51 -0.62
C ASN A 56 -12.35 4.51 0.12
N LEU A 57 -12.44 4.47 1.45
CA LEU A 57 -11.67 3.58 2.31
C LEU A 57 -12.43 2.26 2.50
N VAL A 58 -11.90 1.17 1.96
CA VAL A 58 -12.64 -0.08 1.83
C VAL A 58 -11.92 -1.25 2.49
N SER A 59 -12.69 -2.17 3.08
CA SER A 59 -12.17 -3.48 3.47
C SER A 59 -13.14 -4.60 3.12
N ARG A 60 -12.58 -5.80 3.01
CA ARG A 60 -13.36 -7.03 2.98
C ARG A 60 -13.78 -7.39 4.40
N GLU A 61 -15.02 -7.82 4.58
CA GLU A 61 -15.49 -8.37 5.85
C GLU A 61 -14.59 -9.52 6.34
N ALA A 62 -14.29 -9.53 7.64
CA ALA A 62 -13.50 -10.57 8.30
C ALA A 62 -12.14 -10.89 7.64
N VAL A 63 -11.46 -9.90 7.04
CA VAL A 63 -10.14 -10.10 6.41
C VAL A 63 -9.06 -10.56 7.39
N PHE A 64 -9.07 -10.03 8.61
CA PHE A 64 -8.27 -10.48 9.75
C PHE A 64 -8.96 -10.07 11.06
N PRO A 65 -8.59 -10.66 12.22
CA PRO A 65 -9.23 -10.33 13.49
C PRO A 65 -9.18 -8.82 13.78
N ARG A 66 -10.35 -8.23 14.06
CA ARG A 66 -10.50 -6.80 14.39
C ARG A 66 -10.17 -5.83 13.24
N SER A 67 -10.29 -6.28 11.99
CA SER A 67 -10.10 -5.44 10.80
C SER A 67 -11.06 -4.25 10.75
N GLU A 68 -12.27 -4.40 11.30
CA GLU A 68 -13.27 -3.33 11.38
C GLU A 68 -12.83 -2.20 12.32
N GLU A 69 -12.26 -2.52 13.48
CA GLU A 69 -11.72 -1.49 14.37
C GLU A 69 -10.47 -0.82 13.79
N VAL A 70 -9.66 -1.55 13.01
CA VAL A 70 -8.50 -0.96 12.33
C VAL A 70 -8.95 0.06 11.29
N ILE A 71 -9.91 -0.27 10.42
CA ILE A 71 -10.39 0.67 9.40
C ILE A 71 -11.10 1.88 10.03
N GLN A 72 -11.87 1.69 11.12
CA GLN A 72 -12.48 2.80 11.86
C GLN A 72 -11.43 3.72 12.48
N ALA A 73 -10.32 3.17 13.00
CA ALA A 73 -9.22 3.99 13.50
C ALA A 73 -8.56 4.79 12.36
N VAL A 74 -8.32 4.19 11.19
CA VAL A 74 -7.79 4.90 10.02
C VAL A 74 -8.76 5.98 9.54
N GLN A 75 -10.07 5.67 9.49
CA GLN A 75 -11.10 6.64 9.14
C GLN A 75 -11.14 7.83 10.10
N ALA A 76 -10.88 7.64 11.39
CA ALA A 76 -10.81 8.74 12.34
C ALA A 76 -9.57 9.62 12.14
N MET A 77 -8.43 9.03 11.77
CA MET A 77 -7.15 9.76 11.62
C MET A 77 -7.07 10.59 10.33
N LEU A 78 -7.64 10.11 9.21
CA LEU A 78 -7.50 10.77 7.91
C LEU A 78 -8.13 12.19 7.85
N PRO A 79 -9.33 12.44 8.42
CA PRO A 79 -9.90 13.78 8.51
C PRO A 79 -9.11 14.75 9.38
N GLU A 80 -8.38 14.26 10.39
CA GLU A 80 -7.54 15.11 11.26
C GLU A 80 -6.43 15.81 10.46
N VAL A 81 -6.01 15.25 9.33
CA VAL A 81 -4.97 15.80 8.45
C VAL A 81 -5.52 16.38 7.14
N GLY A 82 -6.86 16.47 7.01
CA GLY A 82 -7.52 17.19 5.91
C GLY A 82 -8.08 16.34 4.77
N PHE A 83 -8.07 15.00 4.87
CA PHE A 83 -8.71 14.15 3.85
C PHE A 83 -10.23 13.99 4.11
N SER A 84 -11.03 13.99 3.05
CA SER A 84 -12.41 13.49 3.11
C SER A 84 -12.42 11.99 2.89
N VAL A 85 -13.15 11.23 3.71
CA VAL A 85 -13.15 9.76 3.67
C VAL A 85 -14.54 9.20 3.92
N SER A 86 -14.99 8.32 3.03
CA SER A 86 -16.09 7.39 3.28
C SER A 86 -15.56 5.98 3.50
N THR A 87 -16.25 5.18 4.32
CA THR A 87 -15.86 3.78 4.58
C THR A 87 -16.92 2.80 4.18
N ASN A 88 -16.53 1.73 3.51
CA ASN A 88 -17.43 0.65 3.14
C ASN A 88 -16.79 -0.73 3.41
N PHE A 89 -17.64 -1.68 3.79
CA PHE A 89 -17.28 -3.09 3.88
C PHE A 89 -18.02 -3.85 2.80
N TYR A 90 -17.32 -4.81 2.19
CA TYR A 90 -17.89 -5.65 1.15
C TYR A 90 -17.63 -7.12 1.44
N ASP A 91 -18.52 -7.96 0.89
CA ASP A 91 -18.31 -9.39 0.83
C ASP A 91 -17.04 -9.72 0.01
N PRO A 92 -16.48 -10.93 0.17
CA PRO A 92 -15.24 -11.32 -0.50
C PRO A 92 -15.25 -11.24 -2.02
N GLU A 93 -16.38 -11.54 -2.66
CA GLU A 93 -16.49 -11.57 -4.12
C GLU A 93 -16.51 -10.15 -4.67
N THR A 94 -17.38 -9.29 -4.13
CA THR A 94 -17.46 -7.88 -4.53
C THR A 94 -16.12 -7.17 -4.30
N PHE A 95 -15.49 -7.38 -3.14
CA PHE A 95 -14.16 -6.84 -2.85
C PHE A 95 -13.10 -7.33 -3.86
N GLY A 96 -13.13 -8.62 -4.20
CA GLY A 96 -12.20 -9.21 -5.17
C GLY A 96 -12.31 -8.56 -6.55
N GLN A 97 -13.53 -8.35 -7.05
CA GLN A 97 -13.76 -7.69 -8.35
C GLN A 97 -13.26 -6.23 -8.38
N MET A 98 -13.33 -5.54 -7.24
CA MET A 98 -12.81 -4.18 -7.13
C MET A 98 -11.28 -4.15 -7.10
N VAL A 99 -10.62 -5.11 -6.44
CA VAL A 99 -9.19 -5.04 -6.14
C VAL A 99 -8.31 -5.74 -7.17
N VAL A 100 -8.78 -6.82 -7.81
CA VAL A 100 -8.04 -7.56 -8.85
C VAL A 100 -8.14 -6.81 -10.18
N GLN A 101 -7.32 -5.77 -10.31
CA GLN A 101 -7.20 -4.93 -11.50
C GLN A 101 -5.75 -4.51 -11.71
N ASN A 102 -5.33 -4.46 -12.98
CA ASN A 102 -4.06 -3.88 -13.38
C ASN A 102 -4.21 -2.37 -13.63
N TRP A 103 -3.14 -1.61 -13.46
CA TRP A 103 -3.10 -0.15 -13.65
C TRP A 103 -3.67 0.32 -15.00
N LYS A 104 -3.59 -0.51 -16.05
CA LYS A 104 -4.18 -0.23 -17.37
C LYS A 104 -5.71 -0.12 -17.34
N ASP A 105 -6.34 -0.80 -16.38
CA ASP A 105 -7.80 -0.91 -16.25
C ASP A 105 -8.35 -0.10 -15.06
N VAL A 106 -7.48 0.56 -14.28
CA VAL A 106 -7.87 1.38 -13.12
C VAL A 106 -8.44 2.73 -13.59
N PRO A 107 -9.69 3.08 -13.24
CA PRO A 107 -10.24 4.40 -13.53
C PRO A 107 -9.49 5.52 -12.78
N GLU A 108 -9.28 6.66 -13.43
CA GLU A 108 -8.61 7.83 -12.83
C GLU A 108 -9.36 8.38 -11.61
N ASP A 109 -10.69 8.23 -11.58
CA ASP A 109 -11.57 8.73 -10.52
C ASP A 109 -11.84 7.70 -9.40
N ARG A 110 -11.17 6.54 -9.43
CA ARG A 110 -11.43 5.42 -8.49
C ARG A 110 -11.22 5.79 -7.02
N ASN A 111 -10.25 6.67 -6.74
CA ASN A 111 -9.85 7.18 -5.41
C ASN A 111 -10.06 6.20 -4.24
N LEU A 112 -9.57 4.97 -4.42
CA LEU A 112 -9.82 3.84 -3.53
C LEU A 112 -8.58 3.55 -2.69
N VAL A 113 -8.78 3.47 -1.37
CA VAL A 113 -7.78 2.96 -0.41
C VAL A 113 -8.33 1.69 0.20
N ILE A 114 -7.53 0.62 0.22
CA ILE A 114 -7.99 -0.67 0.74
C ILE A 114 -7.20 -1.13 1.96
N ILE A 115 -7.90 -1.74 2.91
CA ILE A 115 -7.28 -2.62 3.90
C ILE A 115 -7.38 -4.05 3.37
N HIS A 116 -6.22 -4.59 2.98
CA HIS A 116 -6.08 -5.90 2.39
C HIS A 116 -5.06 -6.75 3.15
N GLY A 117 -5.33 -8.04 3.24
CA GLY A 117 -4.40 -9.03 3.78
C GLY A 117 -3.70 -9.76 2.66
N HIS A 118 -2.37 -9.80 2.69
CA HIS A 118 -1.54 -10.57 1.76
C HIS A 118 -0.79 -11.66 2.50
N GLY A 119 -1.03 -12.91 2.12
CA GLY A 119 -0.23 -14.04 2.57
C GLY A 119 1.03 -14.16 1.72
N ASN A 120 2.14 -14.52 2.33
CA ASN A 120 3.37 -14.83 1.60
C ASN A 120 3.81 -16.26 1.91
N GLU A 121 2.96 -17.21 1.52
CA GLU A 121 3.03 -18.63 1.91
C GLU A 121 4.27 -19.34 1.35
N ILE A 122 4.85 -18.80 0.28
CA ILE A 122 6.04 -19.34 -0.39
C ILE A 122 7.33 -18.73 0.21
N PHE A 123 7.20 -17.70 1.06
CA PHE A 123 8.33 -17.00 1.69
C PHE A 123 9.32 -16.40 0.68
N ASP A 124 8.81 -15.89 -0.43
CA ASP A 124 9.63 -15.26 -1.49
C ASP A 124 8.99 -13.96 -1.99
N MET A 125 9.75 -12.88 -1.94
CA MET A 125 9.29 -11.55 -2.34
C MET A 125 9.00 -11.47 -3.84
N ALA A 126 9.59 -12.33 -4.68
CA ALA A 126 9.35 -12.32 -6.11
C ALA A 126 7.86 -12.47 -6.48
N THR A 127 7.12 -13.30 -5.75
CA THR A 127 5.68 -13.47 -5.98
C THR A 127 4.89 -12.22 -5.59
N SER A 128 5.23 -11.62 -4.44
CA SER A 128 4.59 -10.36 -4.00
C SER A 128 4.92 -9.23 -4.98
N TYR A 129 6.15 -9.16 -5.47
CA TYR A 129 6.54 -8.19 -6.49
C TYR A 129 5.75 -8.36 -7.78
N GLN A 130 5.68 -9.59 -8.29
CA GLN A 130 4.97 -9.89 -9.52
C GLN A 130 3.50 -9.45 -9.44
N TYR A 131 2.82 -9.67 -8.32
CA TYR A 131 1.41 -9.32 -8.20
C TYR A 131 1.15 -7.83 -7.95
N TYR A 132 1.90 -7.20 -7.04
CA TYR A 132 1.59 -5.87 -6.51
C TYR A 132 2.41 -4.72 -7.08
N TYR A 133 3.62 -4.99 -7.57
CA TYR A 133 4.53 -3.93 -8.03
C TYR A 133 4.82 -4.02 -9.52
N SER A 134 4.68 -5.20 -10.13
CA SER A 134 5.01 -5.34 -11.54
C SER A 134 3.98 -4.68 -12.46
N CYS A 135 4.41 -4.14 -13.60
CA CYS A 135 3.50 -3.49 -14.55
C CYS A 135 2.49 -4.46 -15.20
N GLU A 136 2.75 -5.76 -15.18
CA GLU A 136 1.81 -6.82 -15.61
C GLU A 136 1.12 -7.51 -14.42
N GLY A 137 1.30 -7.00 -13.20
CA GLY A 137 0.70 -7.55 -11.99
C GLY A 137 -0.80 -7.33 -11.93
N ILE A 138 -1.54 -8.36 -11.52
CA ILE A 138 -3.02 -8.33 -11.46
C ILE A 138 -3.56 -7.50 -10.29
N LEU A 139 -2.70 -7.04 -9.38
CA LEU A 139 -3.01 -6.17 -8.24
C LEU A 139 -2.20 -4.86 -8.29
N SER A 140 -1.42 -4.66 -9.35
CA SER A 140 -0.54 -3.51 -9.49
C SER A 140 -1.32 -2.35 -10.09
N VAL A 141 -1.61 -1.35 -9.26
CA VAL A 141 -2.37 -0.15 -9.64
C VAL A 141 -1.50 1.00 -10.12
N TYR A 142 -0.19 0.80 -10.22
CA TYR A 142 0.78 1.76 -10.72
C TYR A 142 1.94 1.03 -11.42
N CYS A 143 2.42 1.59 -12.53
CA CYS A 143 3.57 1.04 -13.26
C CYS A 143 4.79 1.95 -13.10
N ASN A 144 5.86 1.41 -12.51
CA ASN A 144 7.16 2.06 -12.45
C ASN A 144 8.14 1.37 -13.41
N GLU A 145 8.40 2.00 -14.56
CA GLU A 145 9.29 1.45 -15.59
C GLU A 145 10.75 1.31 -15.12
N GLU A 146 11.21 2.17 -14.21
CA GLU A 146 12.55 2.07 -13.62
C GLU A 146 12.68 0.79 -12.78
N ALA A 147 11.64 0.46 -12.02
CA ALA A 147 11.61 -0.74 -11.19
C ALA A 147 11.46 -2.04 -12.03
N GLU A 148 10.71 -2.01 -13.14
CA GLU A 148 10.59 -3.14 -14.06
C GLU A 148 11.91 -3.55 -14.70
N GLY A 149 12.72 -2.55 -15.06
CA GLY A 149 13.89 -2.73 -15.90
C GLY A 149 13.52 -3.18 -17.34
N PRO A 150 14.51 -3.32 -18.24
CA PRO A 150 14.25 -3.74 -19.61
C PRO A 150 13.64 -5.16 -19.70
N PRO A 151 12.82 -5.44 -20.73
CA PRO A 151 12.24 -6.77 -20.96
C PRO A 151 13.31 -7.87 -20.93
N GLY A 152 13.15 -8.85 -20.04
CA GLY A 152 14.11 -9.94 -19.86
C GLY A 152 15.20 -9.71 -18.80
N THR A 153 15.22 -8.54 -18.16
CA THR A 153 16.13 -8.26 -17.01
C THR A 153 15.45 -8.33 -15.65
N ARG A 154 14.17 -8.74 -15.61
CA ARG A 154 13.46 -9.11 -14.37
C ARG A 154 14.45 -9.86 -13.49
N PRO A 155 14.73 -9.41 -12.26
CA PRO A 155 15.77 -9.98 -11.44
C PRO A 155 15.38 -11.42 -11.08
N CYS A 156 15.77 -12.37 -11.93
CA CYS A 156 15.92 -13.75 -11.57
C CYS A 156 16.97 -13.77 -10.46
N HIS A 157 16.49 -13.97 -9.24
CA HIS A 157 17.27 -14.27 -8.05
C HIS A 157 18.13 -13.10 -7.50
N SER A 158 17.62 -12.52 -6.41
CA SER A 158 18.39 -12.10 -5.22
C SER A 158 19.26 -10.83 -5.22
N LYS A 159 19.35 -10.01 -6.28
CA LYS A 159 20.13 -8.76 -6.19
C LYS A 159 19.54 -7.61 -7.01
N ALA A 160 18.64 -6.83 -6.41
CA ALA A 160 18.40 -5.46 -6.85
C ALA A 160 17.70 -4.63 -5.76
N MET A 161 18.46 -4.13 -4.79
CA MET A 161 18.17 -2.85 -4.14
C MET A 161 19.45 -2.33 -3.46
N LEU A 162 20.33 -1.78 -4.29
CA LEU A 162 21.40 -0.89 -3.84
C LEU A 162 21.68 0.09 -4.98
N ALA A 163 20.78 1.07 -5.10
CA ALA A 163 21.03 2.29 -5.84
C ALA A 163 20.60 3.45 -4.93
N THR A 164 21.50 3.82 -4.02
CA THR A 164 21.49 5.11 -3.33
C THR A 164 21.53 6.23 -4.37
N THR A 165 20.43 6.95 -4.55
CA THR A 165 20.40 8.17 -5.34
C THR A 165 20.99 9.31 -4.51
N SER A 166 22.28 9.55 -4.70
CA SER A 166 22.90 10.86 -4.44
C SER A 166 22.42 11.81 -5.53
N LEU A 167 21.34 12.56 -5.29
CA LEU A 167 21.02 13.73 -6.10
C LEU A 167 21.90 14.90 -5.66
N SER A 168 22.89 15.21 -6.49
CA SER A 168 23.62 16.46 -6.49
C SER A 168 23.39 17.17 -7.82
N ARG A 169 22.70 18.32 -7.72
CA ARG A 169 22.53 19.42 -8.70
C ARG A 169 21.52 19.23 -9.83
#